data_AF-A0A965MBB3-F1
#
_entry.id   AF-A0A965MBB3-F1
#
_cell.length_a   1.000
_cell.length_b   1.000
_cell.length_c   1.000
_cell.angle_alpha   90.00
_cell.angle_beta   90.00
_cell.angle_gamma   90.00
#
_symmetry.space_group_name_H-M   'P 1'
#
loop_
_entity.id
_entity.type
_entity.pdbx_description
1 polymer ?
#
loop_
_entity_poly.entity_id
_entity_poly.type
_entity_poly.pdbx_seq_one_letter_code
_entity_poly.pdbx_strand_id
1 'polypeptide(L)'
;MKNLFCVSFLSAVFFLAGCSGSGSSSGSTTATGDLQGASNAAPTTPGTQQFRLELKQTVMPCPGCGWLIDSAKLVVKHSQGTFQKSHKGFLIKIGRPNVPVKIDISGIPSNATIESADFYMKFNVHEGIAGADYSSVVEAYGWIKNKKQLVRRLYAKKDIKAKGYSKANPNVPFDFTTYVRQLRQ
;
A
#
# COMPACT_ATOMS: atom_id res chain seq x y z
N MET A 1 -31.94 -14.27 33.42
CA MET A 1 -32.11 -12.80 33.40
C MET A 1 -32.18 -12.37 31.95
N LYS A 2 -33.38 -12.00 31.50
CA LYS A 2 -33.65 -11.44 30.17
C LYS A 2 -33.21 -9.97 30.20
N ASN A 3 -32.57 -9.47 29.15
CA ASN A 3 -32.74 -8.08 28.73
C ASN A 3 -32.58 -7.97 27.22
N LEU A 4 -33.72 -7.74 26.62
CA LEU A 4 -34.03 -7.37 25.25
C LEU A 4 -33.76 -5.86 25.15
N PHE A 5 -32.99 -5.40 24.16
CA PHE A 5 -33.05 -3.98 23.78
C PHE A 5 -33.44 -3.87 22.30
N CYS A 6 -34.70 -3.52 22.15
CA CYS A 6 -35.33 -2.95 20.98
C CYS A 6 -35.02 -1.44 20.99
N VAL A 7 -34.56 -0.88 19.88
CA VAL A 7 -34.65 0.57 19.63
C VAL A 7 -35.10 0.77 18.19
N SER A 8 -36.36 1.17 18.05
CA SER A 8 -36.95 1.76 16.86
C SER A 8 -36.90 3.28 17.00
N PHE A 9 -36.43 4.00 15.98
CA PHE A 9 -36.76 5.40 15.67
C PHE A 9 -36.45 5.58 14.18
N LEU A 10 -37.07 6.45 13.38
CA LEU A 10 -38.37 7.11 13.31
C LEU A 10 -38.27 7.86 11.96
N SER A 11 -39.40 8.02 11.28
CA SER A 11 -39.55 8.60 9.94
C SER A 11 -38.86 9.94 9.70
N ALA A 12 -38.41 10.17 8.47
CA ALA A 12 -38.33 11.49 7.88
C ALA A 12 -39.03 11.47 6.50
N VAL A 13 -40.24 12.02 6.50
CA VAL A 13 -40.96 12.50 5.31
C VAL A 13 -40.52 13.95 5.13
N PHE A 14 -40.15 14.39 3.91
CA PHE A 14 -40.54 15.71 3.41
C PHE A 14 -40.21 15.97 1.92
N PHE A 15 -41.21 16.59 1.30
CA PHE A 15 -41.26 17.48 0.14
C PHE A 15 -41.28 16.97 -1.32
N LEU A 16 -42.43 17.27 -1.94
CA LEU A 16 -42.76 17.26 -3.34
C LEU A 16 -42.01 18.33 -4.15
N ALA A 17 -41.64 17.97 -5.37
CA ALA A 17 -41.85 18.76 -6.59
C ALA A 17 -41.97 17.73 -7.74
N GLY A 18 -43.01 17.62 -8.54
CA GLY A 18 -43.85 18.68 -9.08
C GLY A 18 -43.31 19.09 -10.45
N CYS A 19 -43.39 18.20 -11.46
CA CYS A 19 -43.24 18.60 -12.86
C CYS A 19 -44.21 17.77 -13.72
N SER A 20 -45.31 18.42 -14.10
CA SER A 20 -46.25 17.97 -15.13
C SER A 20 -45.59 18.06 -16.51
N GLY A 21 -45.86 17.06 -17.35
CA GLY A 21 -45.49 17.05 -18.76
C GLY A 21 -46.26 15.95 -19.49
N SER A 22 -47.46 16.31 -19.96
CA SER A 22 -48.30 15.47 -20.81
C SER A 22 -47.73 15.40 -22.23
N GLY A 23 -47.77 14.21 -22.84
CA GLY A 23 -47.43 14.03 -24.25
C GLY A 23 -47.55 12.58 -24.70
N SER A 24 -48.77 12.14 -25.01
CA SER A 24 -49.06 10.87 -25.67
C SER A 24 -48.83 10.98 -27.18
N SER A 25 -48.12 10.02 -27.79
CA SER A 25 -48.50 9.47 -29.10
C SER A 25 -47.74 8.17 -29.42
N SER A 26 -48.52 7.23 -29.95
CA SER A 26 -48.29 5.85 -30.38
C SER A 26 -47.41 5.64 -31.62
N GLY A 27 -46.72 4.50 -31.67
CA GLY A 27 -46.13 3.88 -32.88
C GLY A 27 -45.19 2.71 -32.50
N SER A 28 -45.68 1.47 -32.39
CA SER A 28 -45.57 0.36 -33.36
C SER A 28 -44.16 0.06 -33.95
N THR A 29 -43.57 -1.00 -33.38
CA THR A 29 -42.77 -2.10 -33.99
C THR A 29 -41.56 -1.79 -34.90
N THR A 30 -40.34 -2.16 -34.45
CA THR A 30 -39.45 -3.16 -35.09
C THR A 30 -38.24 -3.43 -34.18
N ALA A 31 -37.86 -4.71 -34.06
CA ALA A 31 -36.77 -5.22 -33.25
C ALA A 31 -35.38 -4.87 -33.79
N THR A 32 -34.44 -4.62 -32.88
CA THR A 32 -33.06 -5.16 -32.91
C THR A 32 -32.46 -4.88 -31.54
N GLY A 33 -32.04 -5.94 -30.86
CA GLY A 33 -31.49 -5.87 -29.52
C GLY A 33 -30.06 -5.35 -29.55
N ASP A 34 -29.79 -4.31 -28.77
CA ASP A 34 -28.44 -3.88 -28.44
C ASP A 34 -28.29 -3.66 -26.94
N LEU A 35 -27.60 -4.64 -26.34
CA LEU A 35 -26.73 -4.63 -25.17
C LEU A 35 -26.73 -3.34 -24.33
N GLN A 36 -27.61 -3.27 -23.33
CA GLN A 36 -27.47 -2.34 -22.21
C GLN A 36 -27.24 -3.12 -20.91
N GLY A 37 -26.06 -3.75 -20.85
CA GLY A 37 -25.51 -4.28 -19.62
C GLY A 37 -25.07 -3.12 -18.73
N ALA A 38 -25.99 -2.60 -17.92
CA ALA A 38 -25.65 -1.71 -16.82
C ALA A 38 -24.73 -2.46 -15.85
N SER A 39 -23.42 -2.20 -15.95
CA SER A 39 -22.47 -2.63 -14.93
C SER A 39 -22.71 -1.78 -13.68
N ASN A 40 -23.45 -2.35 -12.73
CA ASN A 40 -23.40 -1.95 -11.34
C ASN A 40 -21.99 -2.24 -10.81
N ALA A 41 -21.02 -1.39 -11.18
CA ALA A 41 -19.75 -1.33 -10.50
C ALA A 41 -20.03 -0.81 -9.09
N ALA A 42 -20.05 -1.72 -8.11
CA ALA A 42 -20.09 -1.34 -6.71
C ALA A 42 -18.99 -0.30 -6.44
N PRO A 43 -19.22 0.70 -5.57
CA PRO A 43 -18.19 1.65 -5.18
C PRO A 43 -17.02 0.85 -4.65
N THR A 44 -15.91 0.86 -5.39
CA THR A 44 -14.67 0.24 -4.95
C THR A 44 -14.24 1.07 -3.75
N THR A 45 -14.38 0.50 -2.55
CA THR A 45 -13.90 1.14 -1.33
C THR A 45 -12.43 1.46 -1.57
N PRO A 46 -12.01 2.74 -1.49
CA PRO A 46 -10.63 3.09 -1.73
C PRO A 46 -9.73 2.21 -0.87
N GLY A 47 -8.79 1.51 -1.52
CA GLY A 47 -7.81 0.69 -0.82
C GLY A 47 -7.11 1.50 0.28
N THR A 48 -6.59 0.81 1.29
CA THR A 48 -5.93 1.44 2.43
C THR A 48 -4.90 2.47 1.96
N GLN A 49 -5.11 3.75 2.27
CA GLN A 49 -4.26 4.88 1.84
C GLN A 49 -2.91 4.94 2.58
N GLN A 50 -2.47 3.82 3.15
CA GLN A 50 -1.26 3.75 3.96
C GLN A 50 -0.35 2.65 3.41
N PHE A 51 0.83 3.05 2.95
CA PHE A 51 1.94 2.15 2.79
C PHE A 51 2.45 1.75 4.17
N ARG A 52 2.11 0.53 4.61
CA ARG A 52 2.50 -0.01 5.91
C ARG A 52 3.43 -1.21 5.71
N LEU A 53 4.67 -1.10 6.16
CA LEU A 53 5.69 -2.13 5.98
C LEU A 53 6.28 -2.56 7.33
N GLU A 54 6.08 -3.81 7.72
CA GLU A 54 6.80 -4.43 8.83
C GLU A 54 7.96 -5.25 8.29
N LEU A 55 9.18 -4.93 8.72
CA LEU A 55 10.40 -5.61 8.29
C LEU A 55 10.88 -6.50 9.43
N LYS A 56 10.96 -7.80 9.18
CA LYS A 56 11.39 -8.82 10.13
C LYS A 56 12.61 -9.55 9.60
N GLN A 57 13.73 -9.44 10.30
CA GLN A 57 14.89 -10.28 10.00
C GLN A 57 14.58 -11.73 10.36
N THR A 58 14.84 -12.66 9.44
CA THR A 58 14.61 -14.11 9.62
C THR A 58 15.90 -14.90 9.63
N VAL A 59 16.96 -14.39 9.01
CA VAL A 59 18.31 -14.97 9.06
C VAL A 59 19.30 -13.89 9.48
N MET A 60 20.11 -14.20 10.50
CA MET A 60 21.24 -13.36 10.92
C MET A 60 22.57 -13.94 10.44
N PRO A 61 23.52 -13.10 10.02
CA PRO A 61 24.86 -13.55 9.63
C PRO A 61 25.75 -13.82 10.85
N CYS A 62 25.41 -13.23 12.01
CA CYS A 62 26.12 -13.37 13.27
C CYS A 62 25.16 -13.13 14.45
N PRO A 63 25.46 -13.64 15.65
CA PRO A 63 24.69 -13.32 16.85
C PRO A 63 24.64 -11.80 17.09
N GLY A 64 23.44 -11.24 17.12
CA GLY A 64 23.24 -9.81 17.36
C GLY A 64 23.47 -8.90 16.14
N CYS A 65 23.83 -9.42 14.97
CA CYS A 65 23.84 -8.63 13.74
C CYS A 65 22.42 -8.19 13.36
N GLY A 66 22.29 -7.00 12.76
CA GLY A 66 21.02 -6.46 12.26
C GLY A 66 21.27 -5.45 11.14
N TRP A 67 20.20 -4.84 10.64
CA TRP A 67 20.27 -3.75 9.67
C TRP A 67 19.87 -2.44 10.33
N LEU A 68 20.83 -1.53 10.55
CA LEU A 68 20.56 -0.18 11.02
C LEU A 68 20.30 0.76 9.84
N ILE A 69 19.11 1.35 9.80
CA ILE A 69 18.68 2.27 8.76
C ILE A 69 18.59 3.68 9.37
N ASP A 70 19.30 4.66 8.81
CA ASP A 70 19.28 6.05 9.27
C ASP A 70 18.00 6.77 8.85
N SER A 71 17.52 6.45 7.64
CA SER A 71 16.31 7.04 7.07
C SER A 71 15.77 6.15 5.96
N ALA A 72 14.48 6.25 5.69
CA ALA A 72 13.87 5.65 4.53
C ALA A 72 13.07 6.68 3.73
N LYS A 73 12.85 6.41 2.44
CA LYS A 73 12.05 7.26 1.57
C LYS A 73 11.28 6.39 0.57
N LEU A 74 9.97 6.56 0.52
CA LEU A 74 9.15 6.00 -0.54
C LEU A 74 9.11 7.00 -1.69
N VAL A 75 9.42 6.56 -2.91
CA VAL A 75 9.25 7.33 -4.14
C VAL A 75 8.35 6.53 -5.07
N VAL A 76 7.23 7.11 -5.48
CA VAL A 76 6.25 6.48 -6.36
C VAL A 76 6.09 7.34 -7.60
N LYS A 77 6.45 6.81 -8.76
CA LYS A 77 6.14 7.42 -10.05
C LYS A 77 4.78 6.92 -10.53
N HIS A 78 3.95 7.85 -10.99
CA HIS A 78 2.62 7.56 -11.48
C HIS A 78 2.27 8.47 -12.66
N SER A 79 1.21 8.14 -13.38
CA SER A 79 0.81 8.83 -14.63
C SER A 79 0.51 10.34 -14.51
N GLN A 80 0.48 10.88 -13.29
CA GLN A 80 0.21 12.29 -12.99
C GLN A 80 1.37 12.97 -12.24
N GLY A 81 2.52 12.32 -12.11
CA GLY A 81 3.70 12.89 -11.47
C GLY A 81 4.46 11.93 -10.56
N THR A 82 5.10 12.48 -9.53
CA THR A 82 5.87 11.71 -8.55
C THR A 82 5.43 12.07 -7.15
N PHE A 83 5.04 11.06 -6.38
CA PHE A 83 4.86 11.16 -4.95
C PHE A 83 6.14 10.73 -4.24
N GLN A 84 6.54 11.44 -3.20
CA GLN A 84 7.65 11.02 -2.35
C GLN A 84 7.43 11.42 -0.89
N LYS A 85 7.82 10.53 0.03
CA LYS A 85 7.72 10.82 1.47
C LYS A 85 8.80 10.08 2.26
N SER A 86 9.44 10.82 3.16
CA SER A 86 10.49 10.30 4.03
C SER A 86 9.91 9.69 5.30
N HIS A 87 10.65 8.75 5.88
CA HIS A 87 10.40 8.14 7.17
C HIS A 87 11.72 8.10 7.97
N LYS A 88 11.61 8.22 9.30
CA LYS A 88 12.75 8.13 10.20
C LYS A 88 13.43 6.76 10.11
N GLY A 89 14.68 6.71 10.55
CA GLY A 89 15.44 5.48 10.68
C GLY A 89 14.82 4.46 11.63
N PHE A 90 15.27 3.22 11.51
CA PHE A 90 14.83 2.09 12.33
C PHE A 90 15.88 0.96 12.29
N LEU A 91 15.81 0.07 13.26
CA LEU A 91 16.67 -1.11 13.37
C LEU A 91 15.86 -2.37 13.03
N ILE A 92 16.37 -3.18 12.09
CA ILE A 92 15.83 -4.50 11.78
C ILE A 92 16.76 -5.53 12.41
N LYS A 93 16.29 -6.24 13.45
CA LYS A 93 17.12 -7.19 14.18
C LYS A 93 16.28 -8.28 14.84
N ILE A 94 16.74 -9.53 14.79
CA ILE A 94 16.09 -10.63 15.54
C ILE A 94 16.12 -10.31 17.05
N GLY A 95 15.00 -10.57 17.74
CA GLY A 95 14.84 -10.28 19.16
C GLY A 95 14.51 -8.81 19.48
N ARG A 96 14.31 -7.95 18.48
CA ARG A 96 13.73 -6.61 18.65
C ARG A 96 12.27 -6.58 18.17
N PRO A 97 11.39 -5.78 18.80
CA PRO A 97 10.05 -5.56 18.27
C PRO A 97 10.10 -4.96 16.86
N ASN A 98 9.36 -5.55 15.92
CA ASN A 98 9.24 -5.00 14.58
C ASN A 98 8.23 -3.84 14.60
N VAL A 99 8.72 -2.61 14.48
CA VAL A 99 7.86 -1.42 14.38
C VAL A 99 7.55 -1.18 12.89
N PRO A 100 6.27 -1.21 12.46
CA PRO A 100 5.94 -0.97 11.07
C PRO A 100 6.29 0.46 10.64
N VAL A 101 6.94 0.59 9.49
CA VAL A 101 7.01 1.84 8.73
C VAL A 101 5.60 2.16 8.24
N LYS A 102 5.15 3.40 8.47
CA LYS A 102 3.83 3.86 8.02
C LYS A 102 4.00 5.16 7.23
N ILE A 103 3.60 5.14 5.97
CA ILE A 103 3.63 6.30 5.08
C ILE A 103 2.23 6.48 4.50
N ASP A 104 1.64 7.64 4.74
CA ASP A 104 0.39 8.04 4.11
C ASP A 104 0.62 8.36 2.63
N ILE A 105 -0.07 7.64 1.74
CA ILE A 105 0.00 7.76 0.29
C ILE A 105 -1.27 8.39 -0.30
N SER A 106 -2.12 9.00 0.54
CA SER A 106 -3.33 9.73 0.12
C SER A 106 -3.05 10.85 -0.89
N GLY A 107 -1.83 11.40 -0.91
CA GLY A 107 -1.39 12.39 -1.89
C GLY A 107 -1.23 11.86 -3.32
N ILE A 108 -1.28 10.54 -3.54
CA ILE A 108 -1.35 9.97 -4.89
C ILE A 108 -2.82 10.07 -5.36
N PRO A 109 -3.11 10.65 -6.54
CA PRO A 109 -4.48 10.74 -7.05
C PRO A 109 -5.11 9.36 -7.29
N SER A 110 -6.40 9.20 -6.96
CA SER A 110 -7.12 7.90 -7.02
C SER A 110 -7.14 7.27 -8.40
N ASN A 111 -7.16 8.08 -9.45
CA ASN A 111 -7.15 7.65 -10.86
C ASN A 111 -5.73 7.53 -11.46
N ALA A 112 -4.67 7.80 -10.71
CA ALA A 112 -3.31 7.71 -11.22
C ALA A 112 -2.87 6.24 -11.35
N THR A 113 -2.25 5.91 -12.48
CA THR A 113 -1.64 4.59 -12.71
C THR A 113 -0.24 4.57 -12.10
N ILE A 114 0.03 3.57 -11.24
CA ILE A 114 1.35 3.41 -10.61
C ILE A 114 2.33 2.77 -11.60
N GLU A 115 3.39 3.50 -11.95
CA GLU A 115 4.44 3.06 -12.87
C GLU A 115 5.55 2.31 -12.11
N SER A 116 6.05 2.91 -11.03
CA SER A 116 7.05 2.32 -10.14
C SER A 116 6.88 2.82 -8.71
N ALA A 117 7.30 2.00 -7.74
CA ALA A 117 7.38 2.38 -6.34
C ALA A 117 8.66 1.83 -5.70
N ASP A 118 9.64 2.71 -5.52
CA ASP A 118 10.91 2.38 -4.88
C ASP A 118 10.91 2.85 -3.43
N PHE A 119 11.15 1.91 -2.52
CA PHE A 119 11.42 2.20 -1.12
C PHE A 119 12.93 2.23 -0.90
N TYR A 120 13.49 3.43 -0.77
CA TYR A 120 14.89 3.63 -0.48
C TYR A 120 15.14 3.47 1.01
N MET A 121 16.08 2.63 1.38
CA MET A 121 16.61 2.58 2.75
C MET A 121 18.05 3.09 2.72
N LYS A 122 18.34 4.12 3.52
CA LYS A 122 19.68 4.62 3.77
C LYS A 122 20.24 3.88 4.97
N PHE A 123 21.13 2.92 4.72
CA PHE A 123 21.81 2.17 5.77
C PHE A 123 22.81 3.08 6.50
N ASN A 124 22.96 2.88 7.81
CA ASN A 124 23.95 3.61 8.57
C ASN A 124 25.37 3.32 8.05
N VAL A 125 26.17 4.37 7.87
CA VAL A 125 27.50 4.26 7.26
C VAL A 125 28.53 3.57 8.17
N HIS A 126 28.27 3.49 9.47
CA HIS A 126 29.12 2.79 10.44
C HIS A 126 28.53 1.41 10.77
N GLU A 127 27.26 1.36 11.18
CA GLU A 127 26.62 0.16 11.74
C GLU A 127 25.53 -0.46 10.84
N GLY A 128 25.33 0.04 9.62
CA GLY A 128 24.20 -0.30 8.74
C GLY A 128 23.97 -1.80 8.55
N ILE A 129 24.64 -2.41 7.59
CA ILE A 129 24.75 -3.87 7.47
C ILE A 129 26.23 -4.23 7.60
N ALA A 130 26.53 -5.38 8.22
CA ALA A 130 27.92 -5.83 8.37
C ALA A 130 28.59 -6.01 6.99
N GLY A 131 29.88 -5.72 6.91
CA GLY A 131 30.65 -5.78 5.66
C GLY A 131 30.55 -7.16 4.99
N ALA A 132 30.76 -8.22 5.79
CA ALA A 132 30.71 -9.62 5.37
C ALA A 132 29.31 -10.25 5.37
N ASP A 133 28.24 -9.48 5.63
CA ASP A 133 26.88 -10.02 5.59
C ASP A 133 26.37 -10.13 4.15
N TYR A 134 26.35 -11.36 3.65
CA TYR A 134 25.75 -11.74 2.39
C TYR A 134 24.58 -12.73 2.57
N SER A 135 24.30 -13.15 3.79
CA SER A 135 23.36 -14.25 4.08
C SER A 135 22.08 -13.79 4.75
N SER A 136 22.03 -12.58 5.31
CA SER A 136 20.84 -12.13 6.00
C SER A 136 19.64 -12.01 5.07
N VAL A 137 18.49 -12.35 5.66
CA VAL A 137 17.19 -12.29 5.01
C VAL A 137 16.26 -11.48 5.88
N VAL A 138 15.58 -10.53 5.25
CA VAL A 138 14.51 -9.75 5.86
C VAL A 138 13.21 -10.01 5.10
N GLU A 139 12.19 -10.42 5.82
CA GLU A 139 10.83 -10.52 5.29
C GLU A 139 10.09 -9.21 5.50
N ALA A 140 9.53 -8.67 4.42
CA ALA A 140 8.74 -7.47 4.42
C ALA A 140 7.26 -7.83 4.32
N TYR A 141 6.50 -7.47 5.36
CA TYR A 141 5.08 -7.70 5.47
C TYR A 141 4.31 -6.39 5.24
N GLY A 142 3.35 -6.43 4.33
CA GLY A 142 2.42 -5.34 4.03
C GLY A 142 1.03 -5.62 4.57
N TRP A 143 0.16 -4.60 4.52
CA TRP A 143 -1.26 -4.74 4.79
C TRP A 143 -2.06 -4.40 3.54
N ILE A 144 -2.87 -5.35 3.06
CA ILE A 144 -3.77 -5.19 1.92
C ILE A 144 -5.17 -5.56 2.40
N LYS A 145 -6.14 -4.66 2.27
CA LYS A 145 -7.51 -4.84 2.77
C LYS A 145 -7.52 -5.30 4.25
N ASN A 146 -6.70 -4.63 5.07
CA ASN A 146 -6.47 -4.91 6.50
C ASN A 146 -5.88 -6.29 6.84
N LYS A 147 -5.47 -7.11 5.86
CA LYS A 147 -4.80 -8.39 6.09
C LYS A 147 -3.30 -8.24 5.96
N LYS A 148 -2.55 -8.72 6.96
CA LYS A 148 -1.09 -8.79 6.91
C LYS A 148 -0.66 -9.87 5.93
N GLN A 149 0.23 -9.55 5.01
CA GLN A 149 0.72 -10.47 3.97
C GLN A 149 2.21 -10.27 3.73
N LEU A 150 2.94 -11.34 3.42
CA LEU A 150 4.32 -11.22 2.95
C LEU A 150 4.30 -10.58 1.55
N VAL A 151 4.91 -9.40 1.42
CA VAL A 151 4.95 -8.68 0.14
C VAL A 151 6.31 -8.79 -0.55
N ARG A 152 7.38 -9.05 0.20
CA ARG A 152 8.72 -9.25 -0.35
C ARG A 152 9.66 -9.94 0.62
N ARG A 153 10.61 -10.71 0.09
CA ARG A 153 11.84 -11.10 0.81
C ARG A 153 13.02 -10.28 0.29
N LEU A 154 13.82 -9.74 1.20
CA LEU A 154 15.01 -8.94 0.92
C LEU A 154 16.24 -9.75 1.33
N TYR A 155 17.12 -10.02 0.37
CA TYR A 155 18.33 -10.80 0.59
C TYR A 155 19.54 -9.87 0.58
N ALA A 156 20.41 -9.96 1.58
CA ALA A 156 21.61 -9.11 1.63
C ALA A 156 22.48 -9.23 0.37
N LYS A 157 22.76 -10.44 -0.09
CA LYS A 157 23.57 -10.62 -1.31
C LYS A 157 22.91 -10.01 -2.55
N LYS A 158 21.64 -10.32 -2.81
CA LYS A 158 20.94 -9.97 -4.06
C LYS A 158 20.37 -8.56 -4.07
N ASP A 159 19.68 -8.17 -3.02
CA ASP A 159 18.92 -6.92 -2.99
C ASP A 159 19.72 -5.74 -2.41
N ILE A 160 20.84 -5.99 -1.72
CA ILE A 160 21.70 -4.95 -1.12
C ILE A 160 23.06 -4.92 -1.82
N LYS A 161 23.87 -5.97 -1.64
CA LYS A 161 25.27 -6.00 -2.09
C LYS A 161 25.38 -5.95 -3.61
N ALA A 162 24.61 -6.78 -4.32
CA ALA A 162 24.60 -6.78 -5.78
C ALA A 162 23.99 -5.50 -6.39
N LYS A 163 23.28 -4.68 -5.60
CA LYS A 163 22.80 -3.35 -6.01
C LYS A 163 23.83 -2.24 -5.75
N GLY A 164 25.07 -2.58 -5.42
CA GLY A 164 26.15 -1.62 -5.24
C GLY A 164 26.17 -0.92 -3.88
N TYR A 165 25.52 -1.49 -2.86
CA TYR A 165 25.65 -1.00 -1.49
C TYR A 165 27.10 -1.03 -1.04
N SER A 166 27.55 0.10 -0.50
CA SER A 166 28.78 0.22 0.28
C SER A 166 28.59 1.27 1.37
N LYS A 167 29.55 1.43 2.29
CA LYS A 167 29.47 2.53 3.26
C LYS A 167 29.50 3.91 2.59
N ALA A 168 30.17 4.03 1.43
CA ALA A 168 30.20 5.24 0.61
C ALA A 168 28.91 5.42 -0.22
N ASN A 169 28.17 4.34 -0.51
CA ASN A 169 26.88 4.37 -1.19
C ASN A 169 25.80 3.66 -0.35
N PRO A 170 25.29 4.31 0.72
CA PRO A 170 24.41 3.66 1.69
C PRO A 170 22.95 3.55 1.26
N ASN A 171 22.56 4.19 0.15
CA ASN A 171 21.17 4.27 -0.30
C ASN A 171 20.84 3.08 -1.19
N VAL A 172 19.93 2.21 -0.74
CA VAL A 172 19.54 1.02 -1.48
C VAL A 172 18.06 1.10 -1.85
N PRO A 173 17.71 1.05 -3.15
CA PRO A 173 16.31 0.99 -3.59
C PRO A 173 15.77 -0.45 -3.54
N PHE A 174 14.57 -0.59 -2.99
CA PHE A 174 13.80 -1.83 -3.02
C PHE A 174 12.48 -1.60 -3.75
N ASP A 175 12.23 -2.43 -4.76
CA ASP A 175 11.02 -2.33 -5.58
C ASP A 175 9.82 -2.93 -4.83
N PHE A 176 8.83 -2.07 -4.58
CA PHE A 176 7.52 -2.37 -4.00
C PHE A 176 6.37 -1.97 -4.94
N THR A 177 6.63 -1.84 -6.24
CA THR A 177 5.63 -1.43 -7.24
C THR A 177 4.36 -2.28 -7.18
N THR A 178 4.50 -3.62 -7.13
CA THR A 178 3.35 -4.53 -7.02
C THR A 178 2.55 -4.27 -5.75
N TYR A 179 3.23 -4.06 -4.61
CA TYR A 179 2.55 -3.80 -3.35
C TYR A 179 1.78 -2.48 -3.38
N VAL A 180 2.41 -1.40 -3.87
CA VAL A 180 1.74 -0.09 -3.97
C VAL A 180 0.57 -0.15 -4.96
N ARG A 181 0.67 -0.88 -6.07
CA ARG A 181 -0.47 -1.12 -6.98
C ARG A 181 -1.64 -1.78 -6.25
N GLN A 182 -1.38 -2.81 -5.44
CA GLN A 182 -2.43 -3.50 -4.67
C GLN A 182 -3.09 -2.62 -3.60
N LEU A 183 -2.39 -1.63 -3.04
CA LEU A 183 -2.98 -0.66 -2.11
C LEU A 183 -3.96 0.31 -2.79
N ARG A 184 -3.88 0.43 -4.11
CA ARG A 184 -4.66 1.39 -4.91
C ARG A 184 -5.81 0.75 -5.69
N GLN A 185 -5.98 -0.56 -5.56
CA GLN A 185 -7.07 -1.36 -6.13
C GLN A 185 -8.12 -1.67 -5.06
#